data_AF-A0A427XCJ0-F1
#
_entry.id   AF-A0A427XCJ0-F1
#
_cell.length_a   1.000
_cell.length_b   1.000
_cell.length_c   1.000
_cell.angle_alpha   90.00
_cell.angle_beta   90.00
_cell.angle_gamma   90.00
#
_symmetry.space_group_name_H-M   'P 1'
#
loop_
_entity.id
_entity.type
_entity.pdbx_description
1 polymer ?
#
loop_
_entity_poly.entity_id
_entity_poly.type
_entity_poly.pdbx_seq_one_letter_code
_entity_poly.pdbx_strand_id
1 'polypeptide(L)'
;MASENTPLLPEPTPSSPRRSGRRTSLSNWPVPFLNRNGSSSGDAAPKQTEQRRTYALYALLLILGVGVGVGGTLLIEHPPKTRPPMVPPVYSLPPPTGLPRNPAYLMGPGKAAVASEDITCSDLGLAILRDKNGTAVDAAITSTLCVGLLNGFSAGIGGGGFALVSIPPATADDDAESPAHGDPEDEYAFDVKDHENAEDDGGVLFQNGAAAAAAGKNKPKPPARPNVMAIDFRETSPAASTAKMYKKDRGASQVGGLAVGVPGELRGLEAAHKLYGKVPWAELVQPVADLARQWQVSRELARRIRIFGTFMLDDPVWAEVYAPKGTLLVEGDWISRHKYADTLEVIAREGPGALYTGAIADDIVNT
;
A
#
# COMPACT_ATOMS: atom_id res chain seq x y z
N MET A 1 -18.16 15.56 24.07
CA MET A 1 -18.85 14.79 25.13
C MET A 1 -19.72 13.78 24.40
N ALA A 2 -19.27 12.53 24.21
CA ALA A 2 -19.15 11.45 25.21
C ALA A 2 -20.53 10.89 25.58
N SER A 3 -20.79 9.60 25.78
CA SER A 3 -20.08 8.33 25.57
C SER A 3 -21.19 7.25 25.70
N GLU A 4 -21.00 6.13 25.02
CA GLU A 4 -21.33 4.76 25.46
C GLU A 4 -22.68 4.41 26.12
N ASN A 5 -23.42 3.50 25.47
CA ASN A 5 -23.61 2.08 25.86
C ASN A 5 -24.98 1.53 25.45
N THR A 6 -24.97 0.49 24.63
CA THR A 6 -26.04 -0.53 24.47
C THR A 6 -25.86 -1.58 25.60
N PRO A 7 -26.79 -2.52 25.96
CA PRO A 7 -27.66 -3.25 25.03
C PRO A 7 -29.03 -3.77 25.58
N LEU A 8 -29.72 -4.50 24.68
CA LEU A 8 -30.60 -5.67 24.86
C LEU A 8 -32.10 -5.50 24.51
N LEU A 9 -32.49 -6.29 23.51
CA LEU A 9 -33.85 -6.61 23.05
C LEU A 9 -34.54 -7.64 23.96
N PRO A 10 -35.87 -7.78 23.85
CA PRO A 10 -36.43 -9.12 23.62
C PRO A 10 -37.54 -9.18 22.56
N GLU A 11 -37.61 -10.32 21.86
CA GLU A 11 -38.71 -10.73 20.97
C GLU A 11 -40.00 -11.09 21.73
N PRO A 12 -41.15 -11.18 21.02
CA PRO A 12 -42.24 -12.08 21.40
C PRO A 12 -42.69 -13.05 20.29
N THR A 13 -43.12 -14.23 20.72
CA THR A 13 -43.89 -15.26 19.98
C THR A 13 -45.33 -15.35 20.56
N PRO A 14 -46.22 -16.30 20.16
CA PRO A 14 -46.94 -16.46 18.89
C PRO A 14 -48.48 -16.65 19.07
N SER A 15 -49.29 -16.69 17.99
CA SER A 15 -50.59 -17.42 17.98
C SER A 15 -51.18 -17.69 16.57
N SER A 16 -51.89 -18.84 16.44
CA SER A 16 -52.47 -19.55 15.27
C SER A 16 -53.89 -19.08 14.84
N PRO A 17 -54.76 -19.78 14.03
CA PRO A 17 -54.65 -21.02 13.21
C PRO A 17 -55.43 -21.11 11.83
N ARG A 18 -55.14 -22.21 11.08
CA ARG A 18 -55.97 -23.09 10.17
C ARG A 18 -56.59 -22.62 8.83
N ARG A 19 -56.33 -23.41 7.76
CA ARG A 19 -57.35 -24.00 6.83
C ARG A 19 -56.84 -25.24 6.05
N SER A 20 -57.72 -26.22 5.88
CA SER A 20 -57.67 -27.51 5.12
C SER A 20 -57.50 -27.37 3.59
N GLY A 21 -57.10 -28.33 2.74
CA GLY A 21 -56.72 -29.75 2.80
C GLY A 21 -56.78 -30.39 1.38
N ARG A 22 -56.08 -31.52 1.10
CA ARG A 22 -56.46 -32.61 0.16
C ARG A 22 -55.42 -33.76 0.16
N ARG A 23 -55.92 -35.00 -0.02
CA ARG A 23 -55.24 -36.31 0.02
C ARG A 23 -54.64 -36.75 -1.33
N THR A 24 -53.64 -37.64 -1.29
CA THR A 24 -53.40 -38.88 -2.09
C THR A 24 -52.18 -39.60 -1.46
N SER A 25 -52.26 -40.79 -0.85
CA SER A 25 -52.28 -42.19 -1.36
C SER A 25 -50.91 -42.91 -1.18
N LEU A 26 -50.97 -44.20 -0.84
CA LEU A 26 -49.96 -45.09 -0.22
C LEU A 26 -48.98 -45.78 -1.20
N SER A 27 -47.76 -46.11 -0.73
CA SER A 27 -47.03 -47.41 -0.88
C SER A 27 -45.54 -47.26 -0.45
N ASN A 28 -45.05 -47.85 0.64
CA ASN A 28 -44.53 -49.23 0.86
C ASN A 28 -43.06 -49.48 0.41
N TRP A 29 -42.15 -49.71 1.39
CA TRP A 29 -41.22 -50.88 1.58
C TRP A 29 -39.87 -50.60 2.32
N PRO A 30 -39.24 -51.62 2.97
CA PRO A 30 -38.58 -51.50 4.29
C PRO A 30 -37.09 -51.92 4.37
N VAL A 31 -36.49 -51.74 5.56
CA VAL A 31 -35.12 -52.16 5.98
C VAL A 31 -35.13 -53.45 6.82
N PRO A 32 -34.14 -54.37 6.70
CA PRO A 32 -34.11 -55.62 7.46
C PRO A 32 -33.20 -55.61 8.71
N PHE A 33 -33.61 -56.42 9.68
CA PHE A 33 -32.97 -56.79 10.96
C PHE A 33 -32.65 -58.31 10.93
N LEU A 34 -31.50 -58.75 11.48
CA LEU A 34 -31.18 -60.15 11.85
C LEU A 34 -30.19 -60.08 13.04
N ASN A 35 -30.58 -60.32 14.30
CA ASN A 35 -30.91 -61.55 15.05
C ASN A 35 -29.72 -62.49 15.38
N ARG A 36 -29.59 -62.82 16.68
CA ARG A 36 -28.47 -63.51 17.34
C ARG A 36 -29.02 -64.75 18.07
N ASN A 37 -28.36 -65.90 17.95
CA ASN A 37 -28.37 -66.98 18.96
C ASN A 37 -27.28 -68.03 18.68
N GLY A 38 -26.68 -68.57 19.75
CA GLY A 38 -25.87 -69.81 19.71
C GLY A 38 -24.62 -69.81 20.61
N SER A 39 -24.61 -70.64 21.67
CA SER A 39 -23.59 -70.83 22.70
C SER A 39 -22.71 -72.07 22.48
N SER A 40 -21.43 -72.06 22.92
CA SER A 40 -20.80 -73.02 23.89
C SER A 40 -19.26 -73.23 23.71
N SER A 41 -18.51 -72.81 24.74
CA SER A 41 -17.32 -73.40 25.43
C SER A 41 -16.34 -74.43 24.80
N GLY A 42 -15.04 -74.22 25.05
CA GLY A 42 -13.94 -75.22 25.04
C GLY A 42 -12.52 -74.61 25.15
N ASP A 43 -11.69 -75.06 26.10
CA ASP A 43 -10.49 -74.42 26.71
C ASP A 43 -9.13 -74.49 25.96
N ALA A 44 -8.20 -73.55 26.24
CA ALA A 44 -6.77 -73.77 26.61
C ALA A 44 -5.89 -72.47 26.62
N ALA A 45 -5.16 -72.21 27.72
CA ALA A 45 -4.06 -71.23 27.87
C ALA A 45 -2.67 -71.94 27.76
N PRO A 46 -1.48 -71.29 27.60
CA PRO A 46 -1.13 -69.87 27.84
C PRO A 46 -0.26 -69.19 26.75
N LYS A 47 -0.65 -68.01 26.25
CA LYS A 47 0.13 -67.16 25.32
C LYS A 47 0.69 -65.86 25.94
N GLN A 48 0.65 -65.73 27.26
CA GLN A 48 0.82 -64.43 27.92
C GLN A 48 2.27 -64.06 28.23
N THR A 49 3.17 -65.04 28.38
CA THR A 49 4.57 -64.83 28.80
C THR A 49 5.48 -64.38 27.66
N GLU A 50 5.23 -64.86 26.45
CA GLU A 50 6.02 -64.53 25.25
C GLU A 50 5.68 -63.12 24.75
N GLN A 51 4.40 -62.77 24.72
CA GLN A 51 3.92 -61.41 24.40
C GLN A 51 4.55 -60.33 25.30
N ARG A 52 4.66 -60.59 26.60
CA ARG A 52 5.27 -59.64 27.55
C ARG A 52 6.75 -59.39 27.26
N ARG A 53 7.49 -60.41 26.79
CA ARG A 53 8.90 -60.26 26.39
C ARG A 53 9.03 -59.43 25.10
N THR A 54 8.14 -59.64 24.14
CA THR A 54 8.13 -58.87 22.89
C THR A 54 7.79 -57.40 23.13
N TYR A 55 6.79 -57.10 23.97
CA TYR A 55 6.46 -55.70 24.31
C TYR A 55 7.54 -55.01 25.14
N ALA A 56 8.25 -55.74 26.02
CA ALA A 56 9.39 -55.20 26.75
C ALA A 56 10.54 -54.81 25.80
N LEU A 57 10.82 -55.63 24.78
CA LEU A 57 11.82 -55.33 23.74
C LEU A 57 11.44 -54.08 22.91
N TYR A 58 10.18 -53.96 22.49
CA TYR A 58 9.72 -52.77 21.77
C TYR A 58 9.77 -51.50 22.61
N ALA A 59 9.41 -51.56 23.89
CA ALA A 59 9.51 -50.42 24.80
C ALA A 59 10.98 -49.97 24.98
N LEU A 60 11.92 -50.92 25.05
CA LEU A 60 13.34 -50.62 25.20
C LEU A 60 13.94 -49.98 23.93
N LEU A 61 13.53 -50.45 22.74
CA LEU A 61 13.89 -49.82 21.46
C LEU A 61 13.31 -48.41 21.30
N LEU A 62 12.08 -48.18 21.77
CA LEU A 62 11.44 -46.86 21.77
C LEU A 62 12.19 -45.86 22.67
N ILE A 63 12.58 -46.30 23.87
CA ILE A 63 13.37 -45.47 24.80
C ILE A 63 14.75 -45.14 24.22
N LEU A 64 15.41 -46.10 23.57
CA LEU A 64 16.70 -45.88 22.90
C LEU A 64 16.56 -44.90 21.71
N GLY A 65 15.52 -45.05 20.90
CA GLY A 65 15.24 -44.15 19.78
C GLY A 65 14.95 -42.71 20.22
N VAL A 66 14.16 -42.52 21.27
CA VAL A 66 13.88 -41.20 21.85
C VAL A 66 15.14 -40.62 22.51
N GLY A 67 15.94 -41.43 23.20
CA GLY A 67 17.20 -40.99 23.81
C GLY A 67 18.22 -40.48 22.79
N VAL A 68 18.34 -41.13 21.63
CA VAL A 68 19.22 -40.68 20.54
C VAL A 68 18.66 -39.43 19.85
N GLY A 69 17.33 -39.34 19.66
CA GLY A 69 16.69 -38.17 19.07
C GLY A 69 16.81 -36.90 19.92
N VAL A 70 16.59 -37.02 21.25
CA VAL A 70 16.68 -35.89 22.18
C VAL A 70 18.14 -35.52 22.50
N GLY A 71 19.03 -36.52 22.55
CA GLY A 71 20.47 -36.29 22.74
C GLY A 71 21.14 -35.61 21.53
N GLY A 72 20.70 -35.93 20.30
CA GLY A 72 21.21 -35.32 19.07
C GLY A 72 20.86 -33.84 18.92
N THR A 73 19.74 -33.39 19.47
CA THR A 73 19.32 -31.98 19.41
C THR A 73 19.99 -31.07 20.43
N LEU A 74 20.68 -31.62 21.44
CA LEU A 74 21.32 -30.84 22.52
C LEU A 74 22.81 -30.54 22.28
N LEU A 75 23.38 -30.91 21.12
CA LEU A 75 24.81 -30.72 20.81
C LEU A 75 25.09 -29.82 19.60
N ILE A 76 24.11 -29.09 19.08
CA ILE A 76 24.32 -28.13 18.00
C ILE A 76 24.31 -26.71 18.58
N GLU A 77 25.45 -26.30 19.15
CA GLU A 77 25.74 -24.88 19.38
C GLU A 77 26.07 -24.24 18.03
N HIS A 78 25.16 -23.40 17.51
CA HIS A 78 25.47 -22.50 16.40
C HIS A 78 26.10 -21.22 16.97
N PRO A 79 27.29 -20.79 16.51
CA PRO A 79 27.84 -19.50 16.90
C PRO A 79 26.95 -18.36 16.39
N PRO A 80 26.82 -17.25 17.12
CA PRO A 80 25.97 -16.13 16.71
C PRO A 80 26.53 -15.49 15.44
N LYS A 81 25.71 -15.43 14.38
CA LYS A 81 25.97 -14.59 13.21
C LYS A 81 25.75 -13.13 13.61
N THR A 82 26.82 -12.46 14.02
CA THR A 82 26.84 -11.00 14.12
C THR A 82 26.77 -10.41 12.72
N ARG A 83 25.65 -9.76 12.37
CA ARG A 83 25.60 -8.87 11.21
C ARG A 83 26.20 -7.54 11.64
N PRO A 84 27.18 -6.96 10.92
CA PRO A 84 27.63 -5.61 11.22
C PRO A 84 26.46 -4.62 11.00
N PRO A 85 26.42 -3.50 11.73
CA PRO A 85 25.39 -2.49 11.55
C PRO A 85 25.49 -1.91 10.13
N MET A 86 24.43 -2.07 9.35
CA MET A 86 24.27 -1.42 8.05
C MET A 86 23.74 -0.01 8.30
N VAL A 87 24.64 0.89 8.69
CA VAL A 87 24.40 2.33 8.58
C VAL A 87 25.01 2.75 7.23
N PRO A 88 24.22 3.27 6.27
CA PRO A 88 24.79 3.75 5.02
C PRO A 88 25.76 4.91 5.28
N PRO A 89 26.88 5.01 4.54
CA PRO A 89 27.78 6.15 4.66
C PRO A 89 27.08 7.44 4.22
N VAL A 90 27.28 8.52 4.99
CA VAL A 90 26.84 9.86 4.63
C VAL A 90 27.63 10.32 3.40
N TYR A 91 27.00 10.32 2.24
CA TYR A 91 27.58 10.86 1.01
C TYR A 91 27.38 12.38 0.95
N SER A 92 28.47 13.14 0.95
CA SER A 92 28.50 14.56 0.58
C SER A 92 28.98 14.72 -0.87
N LEU A 93 28.16 15.38 -1.69
CA LEU A 93 28.46 15.71 -3.09
C LEU A 93 28.37 17.23 -3.31
N PRO A 94 29.09 17.77 -4.32
CA PRO A 94 29.30 19.21 -4.50
C PRO A 94 28.03 19.97 -4.95
N PRO A 95 27.96 21.29 -4.73
CA PRO A 95 26.75 22.08 -4.90
C PRO A 95 26.38 22.31 -6.39
N PRO A 96 25.07 22.35 -6.76
CA PRO A 96 24.65 22.65 -8.13
C PRO A 96 24.67 24.17 -8.45
N THR A 97 25.46 24.50 -9.48
CA THR A 97 25.29 25.51 -10.54
C THR A 97 24.41 26.75 -10.30
N GLY A 98 25.07 27.88 -10.06
CA GLY A 98 25.18 29.04 -10.98
C GLY A 98 23.94 29.80 -11.52
N LEU A 99 22.70 29.37 -11.29
CA LEU A 99 21.53 30.13 -11.72
C LEU A 99 21.02 31.05 -10.58
N PRO A 100 20.61 32.30 -10.86
CA PRO A 100 20.01 33.17 -9.86
C PRO A 100 18.68 32.57 -9.39
N ARG A 101 18.49 32.47 -8.08
CA ARG A 101 17.40 31.73 -7.44
C ARG A 101 16.39 32.66 -6.79
N ASN A 102 15.11 32.29 -6.89
CA ASN A 102 14.05 32.85 -6.06
C ASN A 102 14.30 32.45 -4.57
N PRO A 103 14.27 33.39 -3.62
CA PRO A 103 14.55 33.15 -2.19
C PRO A 103 13.48 32.34 -1.43
N ALA A 104 12.34 32.01 -2.06
CA ALA A 104 11.28 31.17 -1.48
C ALA A 104 11.69 29.73 -1.08
N TYR A 105 12.95 29.33 -1.30
CA TYR A 105 13.45 27.96 -1.10
C TYR A 105 14.47 27.80 0.02
N LEU A 106 14.87 28.86 0.74
CA LEU A 106 15.89 28.76 1.78
C LEU A 106 15.27 28.57 3.17
N MET A 107 15.03 27.31 3.54
CA MET A 107 14.71 26.96 4.92
C MET A 107 16.00 26.99 5.75
N GLY A 108 16.08 27.91 6.71
CA GLY A 108 17.14 27.88 7.72
C GLY A 108 17.08 26.57 8.56
N PRO A 109 18.17 26.21 9.24
CA PRO A 109 18.22 25.01 10.08
C PRO A 109 17.05 24.98 11.07
N GLY A 110 16.35 23.83 11.14
CA GLY A 110 15.25 23.60 12.07
C GLY A 110 13.84 24.01 11.64
N LYS A 111 13.60 24.40 10.38
CA LYS A 111 12.28 24.90 9.93
C LYS A 111 11.41 23.94 9.10
N ALA A 112 11.92 22.79 8.69
CA ALA A 112 11.20 21.87 7.80
C ALA A 112 10.60 20.67 8.55
N ALA A 113 9.43 20.20 8.08
CA ALA A 113 8.75 19.03 8.58
C ALA A 113 8.22 18.18 7.42
N VAL A 114 8.23 16.86 7.62
CA VAL A 114 7.60 15.87 6.73
C VAL A 114 6.74 14.98 7.62
N ALA A 115 5.51 14.75 7.22
CA ALA A 115 4.59 13.87 7.93
C ALA A 115 4.04 12.84 6.93
N SER A 116 4.29 11.57 7.21
CA SER A 116 3.69 10.44 6.51
C SER A 116 3.21 9.41 7.53
N GLU A 117 2.49 8.38 7.07
CA GLU A 117 1.96 7.33 7.95
C GLU A 117 3.04 6.38 8.51
N ASP A 118 4.27 6.45 8.00
CA ASP A 118 5.42 5.71 8.52
C ASP A 118 6.56 6.66 8.89
N ILE A 119 7.18 6.46 10.05
CA ILE A 119 8.26 7.31 10.52
C ILE A 119 9.48 7.23 9.60
N THR A 120 9.77 6.04 9.07
CA THR A 120 10.89 5.80 8.14
C THR A 120 10.75 6.66 6.89
N CYS A 121 9.53 6.75 6.35
CA CYS A 121 9.25 7.53 5.15
C CYS A 121 9.23 9.04 5.41
N SER A 122 8.85 9.44 6.63
CA SER A 122 8.97 10.82 7.09
C SER A 122 10.44 11.23 7.23
N ASP A 123 11.27 10.35 7.79
CA ASP A 123 12.70 10.56 7.97
C ASP A 123 13.45 10.62 6.63
N LEU A 124 13.11 9.73 5.68
CA LEU A 124 13.69 9.79 4.33
C LEU A 124 13.36 11.11 3.62
N GLY A 125 12.09 11.56 3.65
CA GLY A 125 11.71 12.86 3.08
C GLY A 125 12.41 14.03 3.78
N LEU A 126 12.55 13.96 5.10
CA LEU A 126 13.26 15.00 5.87
C LEU A 126 14.76 15.04 5.52
N ALA A 127 15.38 13.88 5.27
CA ALA A 127 16.76 13.80 4.78
C ALA A 127 16.91 14.45 3.39
N ILE A 128 15.93 14.29 2.49
CA ILE A 128 15.93 15.03 1.20
C ILE A 128 15.93 16.54 1.42
N LEU A 129 15.11 17.05 2.35
CA LEU A 129 15.07 18.49 2.64
C LEU A 129 16.40 18.97 3.24
N ARG A 130 16.93 18.25 4.23
CA ARG A 130 18.09 18.69 5.03
C ARG A 130 19.42 18.45 4.33
N ASP A 131 19.61 17.25 3.82
CA ASP A 131 20.92 16.76 3.38
C ASP A 131 21.13 17.02 1.88
N LYS A 132 20.04 17.04 1.10
CA LYS A 132 20.08 17.32 -0.35
C LYS A 132 19.66 18.74 -0.70
N ASN A 133 19.26 19.56 0.29
CA ASN A 133 18.68 20.89 0.06
C ASN A 133 17.57 20.84 -1.00
N GLY A 134 16.75 19.78 -0.93
CA GLY A 134 15.65 19.50 -1.83
C GLY A 134 14.42 20.34 -1.53
N THR A 135 13.50 20.37 -2.47
CA THR A 135 12.21 21.03 -2.34
C THR A 135 11.22 20.17 -1.56
N ALA A 136 10.07 20.76 -1.19
CA ALA A 136 8.96 20.00 -0.63
C ALA A 136 8.47 18.89 -1.59
N VAL A 137 8.56 19.11 -2.91
CA VAL A 137 8.20 18.11 -3.92
C VAL A 137 9.22 16.98 -3.98
N ASP A 138 10.52 17.29 -3.94
CA ASP A 138 11.58 16.26 -3.86
C ASP A 138 11.36 15.33 -2.65
N ALA A 139 11.09 15.92 -1.47
CA ALA A 139 10.82 15.17 -0.26
C ALA A 139 9.53 14.34 -0.36
N ALA A 140 8.47 14.90 -0.93
CA ALA A 140 7.21 14.20 -1.14
C ALA A 140 7.38 12.98 -2.06
N ILE A 141 8.15 13.09 -3.14
CA ILE A 141 8.42 11.96 -4.05
C ILE A 141 9.06 10.79 -3.28
N THR A 142 10.14 11.04 -2.55
CA THR A 142 10.81 9.99 -1.76
C THR A 142 9.89 9.41 -0.69
N SER A 143 9.17 10.26 0.05
CA SER A 143 8.24 9.78 1.09
C SER A 143 7.10 8.93 0.50
N THR A 144 6.50 9.33 -0.61
CA THR A 144 5.42 8.58 -1.26
C THR A 144 5.89 7.23 -1.79
N LEU A 145 7.06 7.17 -2.44
CA LEU A 145 7.64 5.91 -2.91
C LEU A 145 7.97 4.98 -1.73
N CYS A 146 8.48 5.53 -0.63
CA CYS A 146 8.72 4.78 0.60
C CYS A 146 7.42 4.23 1.20
N VAL A 147 6.36 5.03 1.25
CA VAL A 147 5.04 4.57 1.73
C VAL A 147 4.54 3.42 0.85
N GLY A 148 4.68 3.50 -0.47
CA GLY A 148 4.32 2.41 -1.39
C GLY A 148 5.16 1.14 -1.22
N LEU A 149 6.35 1.25 -0.63
CA LEU A 149 7.16 0.09 -0.23
C LEU A 149 6.65 -0.50 1.09
N LEU A 150 6.63 0.31 2.16
CA LEU A 150 6.41 -0.16 3.53
C LEU A 150 4.94 -0.51 3.80
N ASN A 151 4.02 0.27 3.22
CA ASN A 151 2.58 0.10 3.32
C ASN A 151 1.96 -0.10 1.92
N GLY A 152 2.55 -1.00 1.14
CA GLY A 152 2.09 -1.34 -0.22
C GLY A 152 0.66 -1.88 -0.34
N PHE A 153 -0.04 -2.08 0.78
CA PHE A 153 -1.48 -2.35 0.81
C PHE A 153 -2.34 -1.10 0.58
N SER A 154 -1.75 0.10 0.62
CA SER A 154 -2.43 1.40 0.55
C SER A 154 -2.08 2.16 -0.73
N ALA A 155 -0.80 2.24 -1.07
CA ALA A 155 -0.28 3.01 -2.20
C ALA A 155 0.88 2.28 -2.90
N GLY A 156 1.30 2.77 -4.07
CA GLY A 156 2.47 2.26 -4.77
C GLY A 156 2.49 2.64 -6.25
N ILE A 157 3.61 2.34 -6.92
CA ILE A 157 3.83 2.70 -8.33
C ILE A 157 2.85 2.03 -9.32
N GLY A 158 2.12 1.00 -8.87
CA GLY A 158 1.07 0.35 -9.64
C GLY A 158 -0.32 1.03 -9.56
N GLY A 159 -0.43 2.15 -8.84
CA GLY A 159 -1.69 2.91 -8.68
C GLY A 159 -1.60 4.33 -9.25
N GLY A 160 -2.29 5.25 -8.58
CA GLY A 160 -2.28 6.69 -8.89
C GLY A 160 -3.00 7.51 -7.83
N GLY A 161 -2.99 8.83 -8.00
CA GLY A 161 -3.45 9.75 -6.96
C GLY A 161 -3.49 11.21 -7.39
N PHE A 162 -3.34 12.09 -6.41
CA PHE A 162 -3.36 13.54 -6.59
C PHE A 162 -2.27 14.21 -5.75
N ALA A 163 -1.76 15.33 -6.22
CA ALA A 163 -0.87 16.20 -5.44
C ALA A 163 -1.40 17.64 -5.46
N LEU A 164 -1.24 18.33 -4.34
CA LEU A 164 -1.46 19.77 -4.22
C LEU A 164 -0.12 20.43 -3.85
N VAL A 165 0.34 21.32 -4.72
CA VAL A 165 1.58 22.07 -4.51
C VAL A 165 1.22 23.53 -4.31
N SER A 166 1.59 24.09 -3.16
CA SER A 166 1.37 25.49 -2.83
C SER A 166 2.70 26.24 -2.81
N ILE A 167 2.87 27.19 -3.73
CA ILE A 167 4.02 28.08 -3.79
C ILE A 167 3.68 29.33 -2.97
N PRO A 168 4.47 29.65 -1.92
CA PRO A 168 4.24 30.87 -1.16
C PRO A 168 4.46 32.10 -2.07
N PRO A 169 3.76 33.21 -1.82
CA PRO A 169 4.00 34.45 -2.58
C PRO A 169 5.42 34.96 -2.33
N ALA A 170 6.05 35.54 -3.34
CA ALA A 170 7.32 36.24 -3.19
C ALA A 170 7.20 37.36 -2.14
N THR A 171 8.19 37.51 -1.28
CA THR A 171 8.23 38.58 -0.28
C THR A 171 8.82 39.84 -0.89
N ALA A 172 8.38 41.03 -0.45
CA ALA A 172 8.81 42.32 -1.01
C ALA A 172 10.32 42.61 -0.89
N ASP A 173 11.04 41.84 -0.08
CA ASP A 173 12.52 41.91 0.03
C ASP A 173 13.22 41.20 -1.15
N ASP A 174 12.49 40.46 -1.98
CA ASP A 174 13.01 39.68 -3.11
C ASP A 174 13.11 40.52 -4.40
N ASP A 175 12.45 41.68 -4.43
CA ASP A 175 12.36 42.58 -5.59
C ASP A 175 13.59 43.51 -5.73
N ALA A 176 14.53 43.49 -4.78
CA ALA A 176 15.67 44.39 -4.78
C ALA A 176 16.79 43.99 -5.77
N GLU A 177 16.74 42.78 -6.35
CA GLU A 177 17.90 42.24 -7.09
C GLU A 177 17.58 41.50 -8.42
N SER A 178 16.42 41.72 -9.05
CA SER A 178 16.21 41.22 -10.43
C SER A 178 15.52 42.23 -11.37
N PRO A 179 16.01 42.39 -12.62
CA PRO A 179 15.41 43.30 -13.58
C PRO A 179 14.10 42.71 -14.12
N ALA A 180 13.10 43.59 -14.28
CA ALA A 180 11.75 43.25 -14.71
C ALA A 180 11.70 42.37 -15.97
N HIS A 181 11.15 41.16 -15.85
CA HIS A 181 10.64 40.40 -16.98
C HIS A 181 9.11 40.51 -16.99
N GLY A 182 8.57 41.02 -18.09
CA GLY A 182 7.13 41.18 -18.30
C GLY A 182 6.41 39.84 -18.36
N ASP A 183 5.19 39.84 -17.85
CA ASP A 183 4.27 38.70 -17.80
C ASP A 183 3.97 38.13 -19.19
N PRO A 184 4.00 36.79 -19.39
CA PRO A 184 3.42 36.16 -20.56
C PRO A 184 2.04 35.60 -20.20
N GLU A 185 1.00 36.45 -20.27
CA GLU A 185 -0.40 35.99 -20.12
C GLU A 185 -1.13 35.72 -21.45
N ASP A 186 -0.47 35.81 -22.61
CA ASP A 186 -1.15 35.71 -23.91
C ASP A 186 -0.58 34.62 -24.84
N GLU A 187 -0.66 33.32 -24.52
CA GLU A 187 -0.41 32.30 -25.57
C GLU A 187 -1.12 30.93 -25.48
N TYR A 188 -2.09 30.70 -24.59
CA TYR A 188 -2.87 29.45 -24.64
C TYR A 188 -4.36 29.65 -24.34
N ALA A 189 -5.04 30.38 -25.22
CA ALA A 189 -6.50 30.35 -25.31
C ALA A 189 -6.93 29.25 -26.31
N PHE A 190 -7.44 28.14 -25.79
CA PHE A 190 -8.07 27.09 -26.59
C PHE A 190 -9.51 27.52 -26.91
N ASP A 191 -9.77 27.81 -28.19
CA ASP A 191 -11.06 28.28 -28.71
C ASP A 191 -12.07 27.11 -28.74
N VAL A 192 -13.11 27.17 -27.91
CA VAL A 192 -14.27 26.28 -27.99
C VAL A 192 -15.43 27.10 -28.54
N LYS A 193 -15.62 27.01 -29.86
CA LYS A 193 -16.87 27.37 -30.52
C LYS A 193 -17.70 26.14 -30.79
N ASP A 194 -19.01 26.36 -30.65
CA ASP A 194 -20.13 25.60 -31.16
C ASP A 194 -20.58 24.38 -30.32
N HIS A 195 -21.62 24.60 -29.49
CA HIS A 195 -22.91 23.91 -29.68
C HIS A 195 -24.04 24.61 -28.89
N GLU A 196 -25.11 24.93 -29.62
CA GLU A 196 -26.32 25.62 -29.20
C GLU A 196 -27.24 24.81 -28.25
N ASN A 197 -28.01 25.56 -27.46
CA ASN A 197 -29.35 25.27 -26.91
C ASN A 197 -29.54 24.20 -25.83
N ALA A 198 -29.74 24.66 -24.58
CA ALA A 198 -30.80 24.17 -23.68
C ALA A 198 -31.10 25.23 -22.60
N GLU A 199 -32.39 25.55 -22.45
CA GLU A 199 -33.00 26.43 -21.46
C GLU A 199 -33.06 25.81 -20.06
N ASP A 200 -33.11 26.69 -19.04
CA ASP A 200 -33.47 26.48 -17.61
C ASP A 200 -32.65 25.40 -16.89
N ASP A 201 -32.31 25.43 -15.60
CA ASP A 201 -32.89 26.05 -14.42
C ASP A 201 -31.88 25.88 -13.25
N GLY A 202 -31.76 26.91 -12.40
CA GLY A 202 -31.31 26.76 -11.01
C GLY A 202 -29.82 26.50 -10.73
N GLY A 203 -29.02 27.57 -10.66
CA GLY A 203 -27.67 27.51 -10.10
C GLY A 203 -27.24 28.86 -9.53
N VAL A 204 -27.08 28.92 -8.21
CA VAL A 204 -26.78 30.13 -7.42
C VAL A 204 -25.52 30.83 -7.94
N LEU A 205 -25.71 32.02 -8.52
CA LEU A 205 -24.66 32.97 -8.86
C LEU A 205 -24.05 33.54 -7.56
N PHE A 206 -22.81 33.17 -7.24
CA PHE A 206 -21.95 34.03 -6.42
C PHE A 206 -21.10 34.89 -7.36
N GLN A 207 -21.71 35.95 -7.88
CA GLN A 207 -20.97 37.08 -8.46
C GLN A 207 -20.29 37.83 -7.29
N ASN A 208 -18.98 37.66 -7.15
CA ASN A 208 -18.19 38.64 -6.38
C ASN A 208 -18.05 39.89 -7.24
N GLY A 209 -18.96 40.84 -6.98
CA GLY A 209 -18.98 42.15 -7.62
C GLY A 209 -17.66 42.89 -7.44
N ALA A 210 -17.20 43.47 -8.55
CA ALA A 210 -16.26 44.56 -8.55
C ALA A 210 -16.87 45.74 -7.76
N ALA A 211 -16.42 45.91 -6.52
CA ALA A 211 -16.64 47.12 -5.75
C ALA A 211 -15.28 47.64 -5.26
N ALA A 212 -14.47 48.14 -6.18
CA ALA A 212 -13.33 48.99 -5.86
C ALA A 212 -13.85 50.40 -5.56
N ALA A 213 -14.42 50.59 -4.37
CA ALA A 213 -14.73 51.91 -3.83
C ALA A 213 -13.62 52.33 -2.85
N ALA A 214 -12.96 53.43 -3.21
CA ALA A 214 -12.02 54.24 -2.45
C ALA A 214 -11.93 53.94 -0.94
N ALA A 215 -10.86 53.29 -0.51
CA ALA A 215 -10.45 53.21 0.89
C ALA A 215 -8.98 53.67 1.01
N GLY A 216 -8.72 54.55 1.99
CA GLY A 216 -7.51 55.35 2.13
C GLY A 216 -6.16 54.62 2.10
N LYS A 217 -5.14 55.40 1.74
CA LYS A 217 -3.74 55.02 1.44
C LYS A 217 -2.93 54.34 2.57
N ASN A 218 -3.55 53.78 3.61
CA ASN A 218 -2.88 53.18 4.77
C ASN A 218 -3.56 51.90 5.30
N LYS A 219 -4.19 51.09 4.43
CA LYS A 219 -4.52 49.71 4.81
C LYS A 219 -3.39 48.78 4.35
N PRO A 220 -2.86 47.88 5.21
CA PRO A 220 -1.92 46.87 4.74
C PRO A 220 -2.58 46.07 3.63
N LYS A 221 -1.90 45.96 2.48
CA LYS A 221 -2.33 45.10 1.38
C LYS A 221 -2.54 43.70 1.97
N PRO A 222 -3.69 43.05 1.75
CA PRO A 222 -3.87 41.68 2.20
C PRO A 222 -2.72 40.83 1.64
N PRO A 223 -2.19 39.86 2.41
CA PRO A 223 -1.10 39.02 1.92
C PRO A 223 -1.52 38.41 0.58
N ALA A 224 -0.60 38.44 -0.38
CA ALA A 224 -0.83 37.81 -1.68
C ALA A 224 -1.21 36.33 -1.45
N ARG A 225 -2.14 35.82 -2.25
CA ARG A 225 -2.55 34.42 -2.13
C ARG A 225 -1.42 33.53 -2.67
N PRO A 226 -1.15 32.38 -2.04
CA PRO A 226 -0.20 31.42 -2.60
C PRO A 226 -0.70 30.93 -3.96
N ASN A 227 0.22 30.63 -4.87
CA ASN A 227 -0.12 29.95 -6.12
C ASN A 227 -0.26 28.45 -5.82
N VAL A 228 -1.42 27.87 -6.10
CA VAL A 228 -1.71 26.47 -5.80
C VAL A 228 -1.97 25.71 -7.09
N MET A 229 -1.21 24.63 -7.29
CA MET A 229 -1.34 23.71 -8.41
C MET A 229 -1.88 22.37 -7.93
N ALA A 230 -2.88 21.84 -8.63
CA ALA A 230 -3.34 20.46 -8.47
C ALA A 230 -2.80 19.61 -9.61
N ILE A 231 -2.21 18.47 -9.28
CA ILE A 231 -1.70 17.50 -10.25
C ILE A 231 -2.55 16.23 -10.10
N ASP A 232 -3.32 15.91 -11.13
CA ASP A 232 -4.12 14.68 -11.23
C ASP A 232 -3.31 13.62 -11.97
N PHE A 233 -3.08 12.51 -11.29
CA PHE A 233 -2.43 11.33 -11.83
C PHE A 233 -3.16 10.07 -11.37
N ARG A 234 -4.50 10.16 -11.30
CA ARG A 234 -5.36 9.03 -11.03
C ARG A 234 -5.26 8.02 -12.18
N GLU A 235 -5.43 6.74 -11.85
CA GLU A 235 -5.43 5.69 -12.86
C GLU A 235 -6.52 5.93 -13.91
N THR A 236 -6.19 5.66 -15.18
CA THR A 236 -7.16 5.73 -16.28
C THR A 236 -7.67 4.36 -16.66
N SER A 237 -8.90 4.27 -17.14
CA SER A 237 -9.45 3.00 -17.65
C SER A 237 -8.67 2.54 -18.89
N PRO A 238 -8.25 1.26 -18.97
CA PRO A 238 -7.60 0.73 -20.18
C PRO A 238 -8.46 0.93 -21.43
N ALA A 239 -7.86 1.16 -22.59
CA ALA A 239 -8.58 1.47 -23.84
C ALA A 239 -9.59 0.38 -24.27
N ALA A 240 -9.34 -0.88 -23.91
CA ALA A 240 -10.24 -2.00 -24.19
C ALA A 240 -11.44 -2.11 -23.22
N SER A 241 -11.53 -1.23 -22.23
CA SER A 241 -12.58 -1.26 -21.22
C SER A 241 -13.95 -0.89 -21.81
N THR A 242 -15.01 -1.49 -21.26
CA THR A 242 -16.39 -1.19 -21.67
C THR A 242 -17.27 -1.00 -20.46
N ALA A 243 -18.31 -0.17 -20.59
CA ALA A 243 -19.28 0.10 -19.51
C ALA A 243 -20.00 -1.16 -18.96
N LYS A 244 -19.91 -2.31 -19.66
CA LYS A 244 -20.58 -3.56 -19.30
C LYS A 244 -19.62 -4.68 -18.89
N MET A 245 -18.30 -4.44 -18.80
CA MET A 245 -17.28 -5.49 -18.61
C MET A 245 -17.45 -6.30 -17.32
N TYR A 246 -18.07 -5.73 -16.27
CA TYR A 246 -18.33 -6.40 -14.99
C TYR A 246 -19.76 -6.94 -14.82
N LYS A 247 -20.59 -6.95 -15.88
CA LYS A 247 -21.99 -7.37 -15.73
C LYS A 247 -22.13 -8.85 -15.36
N LYS A 248 -21.24 -9.70 -15.88
CA LYS A 248 -21.26 -11.15 -15.63
C LYS A 248 -20.67 -11.51 -14.27
N ASP A 249 -19.66 -10.76 -13.85
CA ASP A 249 -19.00 -10.92 -12.57
C ASP A 249 -18.66 -9.54 -12.00
N ARG A 250 -19.37 -9.17 -10.94
CA ARG A 250 -19.12 -7.90 -10.23
C ARG A 250 -17.86 -7.97 -9.38
N GLY A 251 -17.45 -9.16 -8.93
CA GLY A 251 -16.23 -9.36 -8.13
C GLY A 251 -14.96 -9.06 -8.93
N ALA A 252 -14.99 -9.26 -10.25
CA ALA A 252 -13.91 -8.90 -11.16
C ALA A 252 -13.60 -7.39 -11.23
N SER A 253 -14.43 -6.53 -10.61
CA SER A 253 -14.11 -5.10 -10.42
C SER A 253 -13.24 -4.81 -9.18
N GLN A 254 -12.98 -5.82 -8.35
CA GLN A 254 -12.20 -5.70 -7.12
C GLN A 254 -10.99 -6.63 -7.09
N VAL A 255 -11.07 -7.78 -7.75
CA VAL A 255 -10.04 -8.83 -7.72
C VAL A 255 -9.72 -9.30 -9.14
N GLY A 256 -8.42 -9.48 -9.42
CA GLY A 256 -7.90 -9.93 -10.72
C GLY A 256 -7.54 -8.80 -11.66
N GLY A 257 -6.87 -9.13 -12.78
CA GLY A 257 -6.33 -8.14 -13.72
C GLY A 257 -7.39 -7.23 -14.37
N LEU A 258 -8.64 -7.69 -14.47
CA LEU A 258 -9.72 -6.87 -15.04
C LEU A 258 -10.01 -5.62 -14.18
N ALA A 259 -9.72 -5.67 -12.87
CA ALA A 259 -9.91 -4.55 -11.93
C ALA A 259 -8.83 -3.47 -12.03
N VAL A 260 -7.76 -3.71 -12.78
CA VAL A 260 -6.56 -2.85 -12.81
C VAL A 260 -6.76 -1.67 -13.77
N GLY A 261 -6.58 -0.45 -13.26
CA GLY A 261 -6.45 0.76 -14.07
C GLY A 261 -5.01 0.96 -14.57
N VAL A 262 -4.82 1.78 -15.61
CA VAL A 262 -3.48 2.14 -16.08
C VAL A 262 -2.80 3.02 -15.02
N PRO A 263 -1.64 2.61 -14.44
CA PRO A 263 -1.02 3.31 -13.32
C PRO A 263 -0.58 4.74 -13.66
N GLY A 264 -0.94 5.72 -12.82
CA GLY A 264 -0.58 7.13 -13.00
C GLY A 264 0.53 7.64 -12.08
N GLU A 265 0.81 6.94 -10.98
CA GLU A 265 1.69 7.40 -9.88
C GLU A 265 3.01 8.02 -10.37
N LEU A 266 3.81 7.27 -11.12
CA LEU A 266 5.12 7.73 -11.56
C LEU A 266 5.06 8.91 -12.55
N ARG A 267 4.03 9.00 -13.40
CA ARG A 267 3.84 10.18 -14.26
C ARG A 267 3.46 11.43 -13.46
N GLY A 268 2.65 11.28 -12.43
CA GLY A 268 2.32 12.37 -11.52
C GLY A 268 3.55 12.91 -10.79
N LEU A 269 4.34 11.99 -10.22
CA LEU A 269 5.58 12.32 -9.53
C LEU A 269 6.62 12.94 -10.49
N GLU A 270 6.73 12.42 -11.72
CA GLU A 270 7.57 13.01 -12.78
C GLU A 270 7.15 14.44 -13.12
N ALA A 271 5.85 14.69 -13.32
CA ALA A 271 5.32 16.01 -13.66
C ALA A 271 5.60 17.01 -12.52
N ALA A 272 5.36 16.61 -11.27
CA ALA A 272 5.67 17.42 -10.10
C ALA A 272 7.18 17.72 -10.02
N HIS A 273 8.02 16.71 -10.23
CA HIS A 273 9.48 16.85 -10.23
C HIS A 273 9.99 17.81 -11.30
N LYS A 274 9.45 17.73 -12.53
CA LYS A 274 9.82 18.65 -13.61
C LYS A 274 9.44 20.10 -13.33
N LEU A 275 8.31 20.32 -12.66
CA LEU A 275 7.82 21.66 -12.33
C LEU A 275 8.56 22.27 -11.14
N TYR A 276 8.88 21.47 -10.12
CA TYR A 276 9.26 21.98 -8.80
C TYR A 276 10.43 21.26 -8.14
N GLY A 277 10.90 20.15 -8.70
CA GLY A 277 11.99 19.34 -8.17
C GLY A 277 13.36 19.96 -8.45
N LYS A 278 14.35 19.55 -7.65
CA LYS A 278 15.74 20.04 -7.74
C LYS A 278 16.75 18.92 -7.57
N VAL A 279 16.43 17.93 -6.75
CA VAL A 279 17.33 16.80 -6.48
C VAL A 279 17.23 15.84 -7.67
N PRO A 280 18.34 15.31 -8.20
CA PRO A 280 18.30 14.36 -9.30
C PRO A 280 17.37 13.18 -9.00
N TRP A 281 16.56 12.75 -9.98
CA TRP A 281 15.56 11.71 -9.81
C TRP A 281 16.11 10.43 -9.16
N ALA A 282 17.28 9.98 -9.61
CA ALA A 282 17.96 8.82 -9.05
C ALA A 282 18.21 8.94 -7.54
N GLU A 283 18.57 10.13 -7.06
CA GLU A 283 18.82 10.39 -5.63
C GLU A 283 17.53 10.40 -4.79
N LEU A 284 16.36 10.57 -5.41
CA LEU A 284 15.06 10.49 -4.75
C LEU A 284 14.57 9.04 -4.60
N VAL A 285 14.86 8.19 -5.59
CA VAL A 285 14.35 6.81 -5.68
C VAL A 285 15.31 5.79 -5.06
N GLN A 286 16.62 5.96 -5.24
CA GLN A 286 17.62 4.99 -4.80
C GLN A 286 17.54 4.63 -3.31
N PRO A 287 17.32 5.59 -2.37
CA PRO A 287 17.18 5.23 -0.96
C PRO A 287 16.01 4.28 -0.68
N VAL A 288 14.94 4.37 -1.46
CA VAL A 288 13.77 3.48 -1.35
C VAL A 288 14.07 2.11 -1.96
N ALA A 289 14.81 2.07 -3.07
CA ALA A 289 15.26 0.82 -3.68
C ALA A 289 16.17 0.03 -2.72
N ASP A 290 17.11 0.72 -2.06
CA ASP A 290 17.99 0.13 -1.06
C ASP A 290 17.18 -0.40 0.15
N LEU A 291 16.21 0.37 0.64
CA LEU A 291 15.32 -0.04 1.73
C LEU A 291 14.50 -1.28 1.37
N ALA A 292 14.08 -1.41 0.11
CA ALA A 292 13.29 -2.55 -0.37
C ALA A 292 14.08 -3.88 -0.32
N ARG A 293 15.41 -3.83 -0.20
CA ARG A 293 16.24 -5.03 -0.02
C ARG A 293 16.01 -5.70 1.33
N GLN A 294 15.75 -4.93 2.39
CA GLN A 294 15.33 -5.45 3.69
C GLN A 294 14.89 -4.32 4.63
N TRP A 295 13.79 -4.54 5.37
CA TRP A 295 13.37 -3.67 6.48
C TRP A 295 12.63 -4.49 7.54
N GLN A 296 12.29 -3.86 8.67
CA GLN A 296 11.48 -4.48 9.71
C GLN A 296 10.00 -4.18 9.52
N VAL A 297 9.16 -5.20 9.60
CA VAL A 297 7.71 -5.08 9.49
C VAL A 297 7.17 -4.13 10.57
N SER A 298 6.47 -3.08 10.14
CA SER A 298 5.83 -2.12 11.03
C SER A 298 4.57 -2.71 11.69
N ARG A 299 4.12 -2.09 12.78
CA ARG A 299 2.87 -2.45 13.47
C ARG A 299 1.65 -2.38 12.53
N GLU A 300 1.62 -1.41 11.62
CA GLU A 300 0.52 -1.26 10.66
C GLU A 300 0.51 -2.40 9.65
N LEU A 301 1.66 -2.66 9.02
CA LEU A 301 1.80 -3.73 8.03
C LEU A 301 1.46 -5.09 8.65
N ALA A 302 1.99 -5.40 9.84
CA ALA A 302 1.67 -6.64 10.56
C ALA A 302 0.17 -6.83 10.82
N ARG A 303 -0.54 -5.73 11.12
CA ARG A 303 -2.00 -5.77 11.32
C ARG A 303 -2.73 -6.00 10.00
N ARG A 304 -2.29 -5.36 8.92
CA ARG A 304 -2.92 -5.44 7.60
C ARG A 304 -2.75 -6.80 6.94
N ILE A 305 -1.55 -7.39 7.01
CA ILE A 305 -1.29 -8.74 6.47
C ILE A 305 -2.31 -9.76 7.01
N ARG A 306 -2.67 -9.68 8.29
CA ARG A 306 -3.66 -10.58 8.91
C ARG A 306 -5.09 -10.39 8.42
N ILE A 307 -5.47 -9.16 8.04
CA ILE A 307 -6.82 -8.84 7.56
C ILE A 307 -7.06 -9.42 6.17
N PHE A 308 -6.01 -9.51 5.35
CA PHE A 308 -6.08 -10.04 4.00
C PHE A 308 -6.30 -11.57 3.95
N GLY A 309 -6.25 -12.27 5.08
CA GLY A 309 -6.68 -13.67 5.18
C GLY A 309 -5.66 -14.66 4.60
N THR A 310 -6.14 -15.82 4.18
CA THR A 310 -5.25 -16.96 3.85
C THR A 310 -4.53 -16.81 2.52
N PHE A 311 -4.96 -15.93 1.59
CA PHE A 311 -4.26 -15.79 0.30
C PHE A 311 -2.81 -15.33 0.46
N MET A 312 -2.51 -14.57 1.52
CA MET A 312 -1.14 -14.16 1.87
C MET A 312 -0.24 -15.36 2.24
N LEU A 313 -0.84 -16.49 2.60
CA LEU A 313 -0.17 -17.77 2.90
C LEU A 313 -0.24 -18.74 1.71
N ASP A 314 -1.39 -18.81 1.05
CA ASP A 314 -1.73 -19.85 0.09
C ASP A 314 -1.22 -19.54 -1.34
N ASP A 315 -1.12 -18.25 -1.69
CA ASP A 315 -0.59 -17.84 -2.99
C ASP A 315 0.95 -17.73 -2.94
N PRO A 316 1.68 -18.45 -3.81
CA PRO A 316 3.14 -18.49 -3.75
C PRO A 316 3.80 -17.14 -3.99
N VAL A 317 3.19 -16.24 -4.77
CA VAL A 317 3.73 -14.90 -5.06
C VAL A 317 3.65 -14.02 -3.81
N TRP A 318 2.52 -14.09 -3.09
CA TRP A 318 2.32 -13.33 -1.85
C TRP A 318 3.08 -13.95 -0.68
N ALA A 319 3.10 -15.28 -0.58
CA ALA A 319 3.79 -16.00 0.49
C ALA A 319 5.31 -15.80 0.44
N GLU A 320 5.92 -15.66 -0.75
CA GLU A 320 7.33 -15.31 -0.92
C GLU A 320 7.71 -14.06 -0.11
N VAL A 321 6.81 -13.07 -0.04
CA VAL A 321 7.04 -11.79 0.61
C VAL A 321 6.52 -11.77 2.05
N TYR A 322 5.28 -12.21 2.28
CA TYR A 322 4.57 -12.01 3.54
C TYR A 322 4.51 -13.25 4.44
N ALA A 323 4.94 -14.41 3.94
CA ALA A 323 5.01 -15.66 4.71
C ALA A 323 6.17 -16.58 4.30
N PRO A 324 7.41 -16.08 4.16
CA PRO A 324 8.52 -16.85 3.59
C PRO A 324 8.91 -18.10 4.40
N LYS A 325 8.46 -18.19 5.66
CA LYS A 325 8.69 -19.33 6.56
C LYS A 325 7.43 -20.20 6.76
N GLY A 326 6.41 -20.02 5.92
CA GLY A 326 5.12 -20.71 6.05
C GLY A 326 4.18 -20.12 7.12
N THR A 327 4.56 -18.99 7.73
CA THR A 327 3.74 -18.24 8.68
C THR A 327 3.79 -16.77 8.34
N LEU A 328 2.66 -16.06 8.51
CA LEU A 328 2.59 -14.61 8.28
C LEU A 328 3.63 -13.88 9.13
N LEU A 329 4.33 -12.93 8.51
CA LEU A 329 5.24 -12.05 9.21
C LEU A 329 4.51 -11.21 10.26
N VAL A 330 5.19 -10.94 11.37
CA VAL A 330 4.69 -10.10 12.46
C VAL A 330 5.57 -8.86 12.65
N GLU A 331 5.11 -7.92 13.48
CA GLU A 331 5.87 -6.71 13.79
C GLU A 331 7.30 -7.03 14.25
N GLY A 332 8.28 -6.34 13.69
CA GLY A 332 9.71 -6.53 13.98
C GLY A 332 10.41 -7.63 13.17
N ASP A 333 9.66 -8.52 12.48
CA ASP A 333 10.26 -9.47 11.55
C ASP A 333 10.94 -8.74 10.38
N TRP A 334 11.98 -9.37 9.84
CA TRP A 334 12.62 -8.91 8.61
C TRP A 334 11.80 -9.33 7.39
N ILE A 335 11.54 -8.38 6.50
CA ILE A 335 10.87 -8.56 5.21
C ILE A 335 11.75 -7.98 4.10
N SER A 336 11.63 -8.53 2.89
CA SER A 336 12.28 -8.00 1.69
C SER A 336 11.36 -8.09 0.48
N ARG A 337 11.58 -7.21 -0.49
CA ARG A 337 10.93 -7.25 -1.81
C ARG A 337 11.99 -7.08 -2.90
N HIS A 338 12.86 -8.08 -3.05
CA HIS A 338 14.02 -8.00 -3.94
C HIS A 338 13.66 -7.63 -5.39
N LYS A 339 12.61 -8.24 -5.96
CA LYS A 339 12.11 -7.94 -7.32
C LYS A 339 11.64 -6.48 -7.44
N TYR A 340 11.01 -5.96 -6.39
CA TYR A 340 10.55 -4.57 -6.35
C TYR A 340 11.73 -3.60 -6.20
N ALA A 341 12.74 -3.97 -5.41
CA ALA A 341 13.99 -3.21 -5.33
C ALA A 341 14.67 -3.11 -6.70
N ASP A 342 14.77 -4.22 -7.45
CA ASP A 342 15.32 -4.21 -8.81
C ASP A 342 14.51 -3.29 -9.74
N THR A 343 13.18 -3.31 -9.62
CA THR A 343 12.29 -2.41 -10.37
C THR A 343 12.57 -0.94 -10.04
N LEU A 344 12.71 -0.60 -8.75
CA LEU A 344 13.02 0.76 -8.31
C LEU A 344 14.43 1.21 -8.73
N GLU A 345 15.42 0.32 -8.78
CA GLU A 345 16.76 0.63 -9.29
C GLU A 345 16.74 0.97 -10.78
N VAL A 346 15.96 0.23 -11.58
CA VAL A 346 15.74 0.57 -13.00
C VAL A 346 15.06 1.94 -13.11
N ILE A 347 14.01 2.19 -12.33
CA ILE A 347 13.31 3.49 -12.33
C ILE A 347 14.23 4.64 -11.86
N ALA A 348 15.12 4.40 -10.90
CA ALA A 348 16.10 5.37 -10.45
C ALA A 348 17.09 5.73 -11.59
N ARG A 349 17.58 4.71 -12.31
CA ARG A 349 18.58 4.86 -13.38
C ARG A 349 18.01 5.44 -14.67
N GLU A 350 16.86 4.93 -15.11
CA GLU A 350 16.28 5.19 -16.42
C GLU A 350 15.13 6.20 -16.37
N GLY A 351 14.69 6.54 -15.16
CA GLY A 351 13.64 7.50 -14.90
C GLY A 351 12.23 6.88 -14.85
N PRO A 352 11.22 7.72 -14.59
CA PRO A 352 9.82 7.31 -14.44
C PRO A 352 9.26 6.57 -15.66
N GLY A 353 9.77 6.88 -16.85
CA GLY A 353 9.34 6.30 -18.13
C GLY A 353 9.53 4.78 -18.21
N ALA A 354 10.45 4.22 -17.42
CA ALA A 354 10.74 2.78 -17.43
C ALA A 354 9.52 1.91 -17.07
N LEU A 355 8.57 2.42 -16.28
CA LEU A 355 7.32 1.71 -15.97
C LEU A 355 6.36 1.63 -17.17
N TYR A 356 6.47 2.57 -18.11
CA TYR A 356 5.50 2.78 -19.19
C TYR A 356 5.98 2.30 -20.55
N THR A 357 7.26 1.99 -20.67
CA THR A 357 7.89 1.52 -21.90
C THR A 357 9.00 0.52 -21.59
N GLY A 358 9.24 -0.43 -22.48
CA GLY A 358 10.33 -1.41 -22.32
C GLY A 358 9.93 -2.59 -21.42
N ALA A 359 10.94 -3.27 -20.86
CA ALA A 359 10.78 -4.58 -20.24
C ALA A 359 9.79 -4.59 -19.06
N ILE A 360 9.79 -3.57 -18.19
CA ILE A 360 8.85 -3.51 -17.07
C ILE A 360 7.41 -3.35 -17.58
N ALA A 361 7.20 -2.53 -18.61
CA ALA A 361 5.88 -2.36 -19.21
C ALA A 361 5.39 -3.65 -19.88
N ASP A 362 6.28 -4.37 -20.57
CA ASP A 362 5.96 -5.67 -21.16
C ASP A 362 5.60 -6.70 -20.07
N ASP A 363 6.32 -6.74 -18.96
CA ASP A 363 6.02 -7.63 -17.83
C ASP A 363 4.67 -7.29 -17.17
N ILE A 364 4.32 -6.00 -17.04
CA ILE A 364 3.01 -5.57 -16.53
C ILE A 364 1.87 -6.08 -17.43
N VAL A 365 2.05 -6.03 -18.76
CA VAL A 365 1.04 -6.52 -19.71
C VAL A 365 0.91 -8.05 -19.69
N ASN A 366 1.99 -8.77 -19.35
CA ASN A 366 2.05 -10.24 -19.36
C ASN A 366 1.71 -10.91 -18.02
N THR A 367 1.49 -10.13 -16.95
CA THR A 367 1.11 -10.63 -15.61
C THR A 367 -0.35 -11.09 -15.60
#